data_AF-A0A5C2HDP5-F1
#
_entry.id   AF-A0A5C2HDP5-F1
#
_cell.length_a   1.000
_cell.length_b   1.000
_cell.length_c   1.000
_cell.angle_alpha   90.00
_cell.angle_beta   90.00
_cell.angle_gamma   90.00
#
_symmetry.space_group_name_H-M   'P 1'
#
loop_
_entity.id
_entity.type
_entity.pdbx_description
1 polymer ?
#
loop_
_entity_poly.entity_id
_entity_poly.type
_entity_poly.pdbx_seq_one_letter_code
_entity_poly.pdbx_strand_id
1 'polypeptide(L)'
;MNINDIFEKLFNYFQTSTIRELSEKINMSESTVSKWRQRESVNAIKKKCRELGIYNEIFGDSHLNSNIQKIDQISGGNNSQLNCGNQINNVNNKISGVDKLTLDILIEAYQKAIKNDDLNGLRIHLMEYS
;
A
#
# COMPACT_ATOMS: atom_id res chain seq x y z
N MET A 1 8.77 -14.34 1.23
CA MET A 1 9.17 -13.68 -0.02
C MET A 1 10.67 -13.83 -0.18
N ASN A 2 11.11 -14.49 -1.25
CA ASN A 2 12.53 -14.72 -1.54
C ASN A 2 13.20 -13.43 -2.03
N ILE A 3 14.52 -13.34 -1.94
CA ILE A 3 15.29 -12.21 -2.47
C ILE A 3 15.06 -12.01 -3.97
N ASN A 4 14.91 -13.08 -4.75
CA ASN A 4 14.65 -13.01 -6.19
C ASN A 4 13.28 -12.40 -6.47
N ASP A 5 12.21 -12.81 -5.77
CA ASP A 5 10.88 -12.19 -5.89
C ASP A 5 10.93 -10.67 -5.61
N ILE A 6 11.76 -10.25 -4.65
CA ILE A 6 11.93 -8.84 -4.29
C ILE A 6 12.59 -8.08 -5.44
N PHE A 7 13.63 -8.67 -6.04
CA PHE A 7 14.28 -8.08 -7.20
C PHE A 7 13.36 -8.02 -8.41
N GLU A 8 12.55 -9.05 -8.67
CA GLU A 8 11.55 -9.01 -9.74
C GLU A 8 10.55 -7.88 -9.55
N LYS A 9 10.02 -7.70 -8.32
CA LYS A 9 9.14 -6.56 -8.03
C LYS A 9 9.83 -5.22 -8.21
N LEU A 10 11.10 -5.09 -7.82
CA LEU A 10 11.88 -3.87 -8.02
C LEU A 10 12.11 -3.59 -9.51
N PHE A 11 12.47 -4.61 -10.29
CA PHE A 11 12.65 -4.50 -11.73
C PHE A 11 11.36 -4.06 -12.41
N ASN A 12 10.22 -4.66 -12.04
CA ASN A 12 8.91 -4.29 -12.54
C ASN A 12 8.51 -2.87 -12.13
N TYR A 13 8.74 -2.47 -10.88
CA TYR A 13 8.39 -1.13 -10.42
C TYR A 13 9.19 -0.04 -11.14
N PHE A 14 10.49 -0.24 -11.31
CA PHE A 14 11.37 0.73 -11.96
C PHE A 14 11.46 0.60 -13.49
N GLN A 15 10.80 -0.41 -14.07
CA GLN A 15 10.86 -0.74 -15.50
C GLN A 15 12.31 -0.95 -15.96
N THR A 16 13.05 -1.78 -15.22
CA THR A 16 14.48 -2.07 -15.47
C THR A 16 14.68 -3.57 -15.63
N SER A 17 15.74 -3.97 -16.35
CA SER A 17 16.03 -5.40 -16.58
C SER A 17 17.38 -5.82 -16.03
N THR A 18 18.21 -4.88 -15.58
CA THR A 18 19.55 -5.16 -15.08
C THR A 18 19.82 -4.50 -13.73
N ILE A 19 20.69 -5.12 -12.92
CA ILE A 19 21.10 -4.58 -11.61
C ILE A 19 21.73 -3.18 -11.77
N ARG A 20 22.48 -2.97 -12.87
CA ARG A 20 23.06 -1.66 -13.22
C ARG A 20 22.00 -0.58 -13.33
N GLU A 21 20.99 -0.79 -14.19
CA GLU A 21 19.89 0.18 -14.38
C GLU A 21 19.10 0.41 -13.08
N LEU A 22 18.80 -0.66 -12.34
CA LEU A 22 18.14 -0.54 -11.04
C LEU A 22 18.97 0.30 -10.07
N SER A 23 20.29 0.09 -10.04
CA SER A 23 21.20 0.81 -9.15
C SER A 23 21.24 2.31 -9.45
N GLU A 24 21.19 2.68 -10.72
CA GLU A 24 21.08 4.08 -11.17
C GLU A 24 19.74 4.69 -10.71
N LYS A 25 18.63 3.98 -10.89
CA LYS A 25 17.29 4.44 -10.48
C LYS A 25 17.17 4.68 -8.98
N ILE A 26 17.80 3.84 -8.16
CA ILE A 26 17.77 3.98 -6.68
C ILE A 26 18.95 4.78 -6.12
N ASN A 27 19.78 5.37 -6.99
CA ASN A 27 20.98 6.13 -6.65
C ASN A 27 21.91 5.37 -5.67
N MET A 28 22.31 4.17 -6.07
CA MET A 28 23.20 3.27 -5.32
C MET A 28 24.26 2.69 -6.25
N SER A 29 25.38 2.22 -5.70
CA SER A 29 26.37 1.51 -6.51
C SER A 29 25.86 0.11 -6.91
N GLU A 30 26.11 -0.29 -8.15
CA GLU A 30 25.80 -1.64 -8.66
C GLU A 30 26.38 -2.74 -7.75
N SER A 31 27.57 -2.51 -7.20
CA SER A 31 28.24 -3.43 -6.27
C SER A 31 27.45 -3.61 -4.96
N THR A 32 26.80 -2.55 -4.47
CA THR A 32 25.98 -2.60 -3.26
C THR A 32 24.70 -3.39 -3.52
N VAL A 33 24.03 -3.12 -4.64
CA VAL A 33 22.80 -3.82 -5.01
C VAL A 33 23.08 -5.31 -5.26
N SER A 34 24.18 -5.64 -5.93
CA SER A 34 24.62 -7.03 -6.12
C SER A 34 24.87 -7.75 -4.80
N LYS A 35 25.50 -7.09 -3.82
CA LYS A 35 25.72 -7.65 -2.48
C LYS A 35 24.43 -7.95 -1.74
N TRP A 36 23.38 -7.14 -1.93
CA TRP A 36 22.08 -7.45 -1.32
C TRP A 36 21.51 -8.77 -1.79
N ARG A 37 21.65 -9.08 -3.07
CA ARG A 37 21.20 -10.34 -3.64
C ARG A 37 22.02 -11.53 -3.14
N GLN A 38 23.35 -11.40 -3.15
CA GLN A 38 24.27 -12.46 -2.71
C GLN A 38 24.13 -12.80 -1.23
N ARG A 39 23.90 -11.79 -0.39
CA ARG A 39 23.83 -11.93 1.08
C ARG A 39 22.40 -11.99 1.60
N GLU A 40 21.42 -12.15 0.71
CA GLU A 40 19.98 -12.13 1.03
C GLU A 40 19.59 -11.01 1.99
N SER A 41 20.15 -9.81 1.77
CA SER A 41 20.03 -8.66 2.69
C SER A 41 18.69 -7.94 2.53
N VAL A 42 17.59 -8.66 2.73
CA VAL A 42 16.21 -8.15 2.61
C VAL A 42 15.99 -6.89 3.44
N ASN A 43 16.56 -6.83 4.65
CA ASN A 43 16.41 -5.66 5.52
C ASN A 43 17.04 -4.39 4.92
N ALA A 44 18.15 -4.51 4.20
CA ALA A 44 18.77 -3.36 3.54
C ALA A 44 17.89 -2.84 2.39
N ILE A 45 17.27 -3.76 1.63
CA ILE A 45 16.31 -3.42 0.57
C ILE A 45 15.07 -2.75 1.16
N LYS A 46 14.51 -3.31 2.24
CA LYS A 46 13.36 -2.73 2.95
C LYS A 46 13.65 -1.30 3.41
N LYS A 47 14.83 -1.04 3.97
CA LYS A 47 15.24 0.31 4.38
C LYS A 47 15.27 1.25 3.17
N LYS A 48 15.92 0.84 2.07
CA LYS A 48 15.98 1.66 0.86
C LYS A 48 14.60 1.92 0.27
N CYS A 49 13.71 0.93 0.27
CA CYS A 49 12.33 1.10 -0.22
C CYS A 49 11.52 2.07 0.64
N ARG A 50 11.80 2.16 1.95
CA ARG A 50 11.18 3.18 2.84
C ARG A 50 11.70 4.58 2.52
N GLU A 51 13.01 4.72 2.29
CA GLU A 51 13.63 5.99 1.89
C GLU A 51 13.06 6.50 0.56
N LEU A 52 12.75 5.60 -0.36
CA LEU A 52 12.16 5.93 -1.66
C LEU A 52 10.62 6.05 -1.64
N GLY A 53 9.97 5.73 -0.52
CA GLY A 53 8.50 5.75 -0.40
C GLY A 53 7.77 4.60 -1.10
N ILE A 54 8.47 3.57 -1.57
CA ILE A 54 7.91 2.46 -2.39
C ILE A 54 7.71 1.17 -1.58
N TYR A 55 7.90 1.21 -0.26
CA TYR A 55 7.88 0.02 0.58
C TYR A 55 6.60 -0.82 0.39
N ASN A 56 5.43 -0.19 0.30
CA ASN A 56 4.16 -0.89 0.15
C ASN A 56 3.98 -1.50 -1.24
N GLU A 57 4.57 -0.91 -2.28
CA GLU A 57 4.50 -1.46 -3.65
C GLU A 57 5.32 -2.75 -3.78
N ILE A 58 6.47 -2.80 -3.10
CA ILE A 58 7.38 -3.94 -3.15
C ILE A 58 7.01 -5.01 -2.10
N PHE A 59 6.74 -4.59 -0.87
CA PHE A 59 6.56 -5.47 0.29
C PHE A 59 5.15 -5.47 0.87
N GLY A 60 4.25 -4.62 0.38
CA GLY A 60 2.85 -4.68 0.78
C GLY A 60 2.22 -5.98 0.30
N ASP A 61 1.27 -6.49 1.08
CA ASP A 61 0.48 -7.64 0.67
C ASP A 61 -0.31 -7.29 -0.58
N SER A 62 -0.03 -8.00 -1.68
CA SER A 62 -0.77 -7.92 -2.94
C SER A 62 -2.22 -8.45 -2.83
N HIS A 63 -2.73 -8.62 -1.60
CA HIS A 63 -4.13 -8.92 -1.29
C HIS A 63 -5.06 -7.70 -1.36
N LEU A 64 -4.58 -6.57 -1.91
CA LEU A 64 -5.44 -5.53 -2.48
C LEU A 64 -5.89 -5.87 -3.91
N ASN A 65 -5.87 -7.14 -4.32
CA ASN A 65 -6.82 -7.59 -5.32
C ASN A 65 -8.20 -7.46 -4.71
N SER A 66 -8.87 -6.39 -5.10
CA SER A 66 -10.29 -6.15 -5.02
C SER A 66 -11.08 -7.43 -5.33
N ASN A 67 -11.26 -8.26 -4.31
CA ASN A 67 -12.46 -9.04 -4.15
C ASN A 67 -13.58 -8.02 -3.90
N ILE A 68 -14.00 -7.34 -4.98
CA ILE A 68 -15.42 -7.10 -5.17
C ILE A 68 -16.01 -8.50 -5.33
N GLN A 69 -16.11 -9.23 -4.20
CA GLN A 69 -17.07 -10.29 -4.10
C GLN A 69 -18.39 -9.57 -4.29
N LYS A 70 -19.01 -9.75 -5.47
CA LYS A 70 -20.43 -9.55 -5.60
C LYS A 70 -21.06 -10.36 -4.47
N ILE A 71 -21.51 -9.65 -3.46
CA ILE A 71 -22.30 -10.21 -2.39
C ILE A 71 -23.67 -10.47 -2.98
N ASP A 72 -23.84 -11.62 -3.66
CA ASP A 72 -25.16 -12.24 -3.79
C ASP A 72 -25.43 -12.96 -2.47
N GLN A 73 -25.78 -12.18 -1.43
CA GLN A 73 -26.28 -12.71 -0.16
C GLN A 73 -27.70 -13.20 -0.39
N ILE A 74 -27.92 -14.53 -0.49
CA ILE A 74 -29.10 -15.14 0.12
C ILE A 74 -28.73 -16.51 0.73
N SER A 75 -28.71 -16.50 2.07
CA SER A 75 -29.09 -17.57 3.01
C SER A 75 -28.28 -18.86 3.13
N GLY A 76 -27.70 -19.01 4.33
CA GLY A 76 -28.05 -20.15 5.18
C GLY A 76 -26.90 -20.99 5.72
N GLY A 77 -26.61 -20.87 7.02
CA GLY A 77 -26.04 -21.98 7.81
C GLY A 77 -24.79 -21.67 8.62
N ASN A 78 -24.92 -21.68 9.94
CA ASN A 78 -23.89 -21.45 10.96
C ASN A 78 -22.84 -22.58 11.05
N ASN A 79 -21.56 -22.25 11.34
CA ASN A 79 -20.86 -22.53 12.61
C ASN A 79 -19.32 -22.67 12.50
N SER A 80 -18.66 -22.31 13.61
CA SER A 80 -17.29 -22.65 14.07
C SER A 80 -16.10 -21.80 13.62
N GLN A 81 -15.90 -20.68 14.33
CA GLN A 81 -14.75 -20.44 15.21
C GLN A 81 -13.35 -20.85 14.70
N LEU A 82 -12.58 -19.86 14.23
CA LEU A 82 -11.13 -19.79 14.49
C LEU A 82 -10.81 -18.39 15.01
N ASN A 83 -10.70 -18.30 16.33
CA ASN A 83 -10.15 -17.17 17.03
C ASN A 83 -8.64 -17.43 17.16
N CYS A 84 -7.82 -16.74 16.36
CA CYS A 84 -6.42 -16.52 16.69
C CYS A 84 -6.16 -15.02 16.48
N GLY A 85 -6.22 -14.30 17.59
CA GLY A 85 -6.04 -12.86 17.61
C GLY A 85 -4.67 -12.49 17.07
N ASN A 86 -4.66 -11.62 16.06
CA ASN A 86 -3.66 -10.58 15.99
C ASN A 86 -4.41 -9.28 16.15
N GLN A 87 -4.26 -8.67 17.32
CA GLN A 87 -4.68 -7.31 17.57
C GLN A 87 -4.05 -6.44 16.48
N ILE A 88 -4.89 -6.00 15.53
CA ILE A 88 -4.52 -5.05 14.50
C ILE A 88 -4.26 -3.74 15.24
N ASN A 89 -3.03 -3.55 15.71
CA ASN A 89 -2.52 -2.23 16.05
C ASN A 89 -2.27 -1.48 14.74
N ASN A 90 -3.37 -1.14 14.06
CA ASN A 90 -3.47 -0.06 13.10
C ASN A 90 -3.26 1.23 13.90
N VAL A 91 -2.01 1.58 14.17
CA VAL A 91 -1.70 2.94 14.60
C VAL A 91 -1.14 3.64 13.38
N ASN A 92 -2.06 4.25 12.63
CA ASN A 92 -1.95 5.42 11.74
C ASN A 92 -3.33 5.56 11.06
N ASN A 93 -4.43 5.99 11.66
CA ASN A 93 -4.74 6.90 12.76
C ASN A 93 -6.01 6.34 13.41
N LYS A 94 -6.11 6.33 14.74
CA LYS A 94 -7.41 6.19 15.38
C LYS A 94 -8.18 7.50 15.14
N ILE A 95 -8.86 7.63 14.00
CA ILE A 95 -10.01 8.53 13.89
C ILE A 95 -11.12 7.80 14.64
N SER A 96 -11.17 8.00 15.97
CA SER A 96 -12.22 7.41 16.80
C SER A 96 -13.53 8.12 16.52
N GLY A 97 -14.47 7.41 15.87
CA GLY A 97 -15.88 7.81 15.80
C GLY A 97 -16.51 7.81 14.41
N VAL A 98 -15.73 7.67 13.34
CA VAL A 98 -16.24 7.70 11.95
C VAL A 98 -16.17 6.30 11.34
N ASP A 99 -17.27 5.83 10.77
CA ASP A 99 -17.32 4.53 10.11
C ASP A 99 -16.54 4.54 8.78
N LYS A 100 -16.13 3.35 8.33
CA LYS A 100 -15.31 3.19 7.13
C LYS A 100 -16.00 3.75 5.87
N LEU A 101 -17.31 3.56 5.73
CA LEU A 101 -18.05 3.99 4.55
C LEU A 101 -18.05 5.52 4.45
N THR A 102 -18.28 6.21 5.56
CA THR A 102 -18.20 7.67 5.62
C THR A 102 -16.82 8.19 5.23
N LEU A 103 -15.74 7.51 5.65
CA LEU A 103 -14.38 7.86 5.25
C LEU A 103 -14.14 7.64 3.74
N ASP A 104 -14.60 6.52 3.20
CA ASP A 104 -14.47 6.20 1.77
C ASP A 104 -15.18 7.26 0.90
N ILE A 105 -16.39 7.66 1.30
CA ILE A 105 -17.16 8.72 0.61
C ILE A 105 -16.41 10.06 0.65
N LEU A 106 -15.82 10.43 1.78
CA LEU A 106 -15.07 11.69 1.92
C LEU A 106 -13.84 11.70 0.99
N ILE A 107 -13.14 10.57 0.88
CA ILE A 107 -12.00 10.40 -0.03
C ILE A 107 -12.45 10.56 -1.49
N GLU A 108 -13.55 9.92 -1.88
CA GLU A 108 -14.10 10.05 -3.25
C GLU A 108 -14.50 11.48 -3.58
N ALA A 109 -15.19 12.16 -2.66
CA ALA A 109 -15.61 13.55 -2.83
C ALA A 109 -14.40 14.47 -3.02
N TYR A 110 -13.34 14.28 -2.23
CA TYR A 110 -12.08 15.01 -2.36
C TYR A 110 -11.43 14.81 -3.74
N GLN A 111 -11.35 13.57 -4.22
CA GLN A 111 -10.79 13.28 -5.54
C GLN A 111 -11.62 13.89 -6.68
N LYS A 112 -12.96 13.87 -6.57
CA LYS A 112 -13.85 14.52 -7.55
C LYS A 112 -13.68 16.04 -7.54
N ALA A 113 -13.56 16.66 -6.37
CA ALA A 113 -13.35 18.10 -6.23
C ALA A 113 -12.03 18.55 -6.88
N ILE A 114 -10.94 17.78 -6.72
CA ILE A 114 -9.67 18.04 -7.44
C ILE A 114 -9.87 17.97 -8.96
N LYS A 115 -10.57 16.94 -9.46
CA LYS A 115 -10.80 16.77 -10.90
C LYS A 115 -11.63 17.89 -11.51
N ASN A 116 -12.51 18.49 -10.71
CA ASN A 116 -13.40 19.57 -11.14
C ASN A 116 -12.89 20.98 -10.78
N ASP A 117 -11.65 21.09 -10.26
CA ASP A 117 -11.06 22.34 -9.73
C ASP A 117 -11.93 23.05 -8.67
N ASP A 118 -12.75 22.29 -7.94
CA ASP A 118 -13.71 22.77 -6.93
C ASP A 118 -13.29 22.37 -5.50
N LEU A 119 -11.98 22.28 -5.27
CA LEU A 119 -11.46 21.89 -3.96
C LEU A 119 -11.85 22.89 -2.87
N ASN A 120 -11.97 24.17 -3.22
CA ASN A 120 -12.36 25.22 -2.30
C ASN A 120 -13.84 25.09 -1.89
N GLY A 121 -14.74 24.73 -2.80
CA GLY A 121 -16.15 24.48 -2.48
C GLY A 121 -16.32 23.35 -1.46
N LEU A 122 -15.62 22.23 -1.68
CA LEU A 122 -15.60 21.12 -0.72
C LEU A 122 -15.07 21.56 0.65
N ARG A 123 -13.98 22.34 0.70
CA ARG A 123 -13.40 22.81 1.97
C ARG A 123 -14.34 23.73 2.73
N ILE A 124 -15.00 24.67 2.03
CA ILE A 124 -15.99 25.57 2.64
C ILE A 124 -17.11 24.75 3.27
N HIS A 125 -17.66 23.78 2.53
CA HIS A 125 -18.74 22.93 3.04
C HIS A 125 -18.32 22.11 4.27
N LEU A 126 -17.11 21.54 4.28
CA LEU A 126 -16.60 20.82 5.45
C LEU A 126 -16.38 21.74 6.66
N MET A 127 -16.01 23.01 6.44
CA MET A 127 -15.84 24.00 7.49
C MET A 127 -17.16 24.41 8.15
N GLU A 128 -18.31 24.22 7.50
CA GLU A 128 -19.63 24.48 8.11
C GLU A 128 -19.91 23.56 9.31
N TYR A 129 -19.21 22.42 9.38
CA TYR A 129 -19.42 21.38 10.39
C TYR A 129 -18.23 21.22 11.36
N SER A 130 -17.22 22.11 11.31
CA SER A 130 -16.05 22.12 12.20
C SER A 130 -16.17 23.16 13.31
#